data_AF-A0A2C9WN87-F1
#
_entry.id   AF-A0A2C9WN87-F1
#
_cell.length_a   1.000
_cell.length_b   1.000
_cell.length_c   1.000
_cell.angle_alpha   90.00
_cell.angle_beta   90.00
_cell.angle_gamma   90.00
#
_symmetry.space_group_name_H-M   'P 1'
#
loop_
_entity.id
_entity.type
_entity.pdbx_description
1 polymer ?
#
loop_
_entity_poly.entity_id
_entity_poly.type
_entity_poly.pdbx_seq_one_letter_code
_entity_poly.pdbx_strand_id
1 'polypeptide(L)'
;MDELQIATEEAEVLHRMSNWGVYSTFDGSYDPRTIGGKLDPDELRLAKLEGMKRELARLRARDGNREFDVVLREVEFEVMIQLGMILAKSIDPVLKGLKKVKIEEGEVCGVCQEEMEMGDEGRAMECMHKFHGFCIVQWLKMKKTCPLCRYEMHIHQDTSF
;
A
#
# COMPACT_ATOMS: atom_id res chain seq x y z
N MET A 1 4.87 19.36 -8.62
CA MET A 1 4.42 18.01 -8.24
C MET A 1 5.64 17.12 -8.27
N ASP A 2 5.84 16.31 -7.24
CA ASP A 2 7.00 15.42 -7.10
C ASP A 2 6.61 13.94 -7.30
N GLU A 3 7.59 13.04 -7.28
CA GLU A 3 7.39 11.60 -7.48
C GLU A 3 6.48 10.97 -6.44
N LEU A 4 6.53 11.44 -5.19
CA LEU A 4 5.70 10.91 -4.11
C LEU A 4 4.23 11.26 -4.33
N GLN A 5 3.94 12.49 -4.76
CA GLN A 5 2.60 12.92 -5.11
C GLN A 5 2.05 12.11 -6.29
N ILE A 6 2.85 11.90 -7.34
CA ILE A 6 2.46 11.07 -8.49
C ILE A 6 2.18 9.62 -8.04
N ALA A 7 3.07 9.03 -7.24
CA ALA A 7 2.91 7.67 -6.74
C ALA A 7 1.69 7.49 -5.81
N THR A 8 1.35 8.52 -5.03
CA THR A 8 0.17 8.50 -4.15
C THR A 8 -1.12 8.46 -4.96
N GLU A 9 -1.23 9.34 -5.96
CA GLU A 9 -2.39 9.37 -6.88
C GLU A 9 -2.48 8.07 -7.70
N GLU A 10 -1.35 7.51 -8.15
CA GLU A 10 -1.32 6.19 -8.80
C GLU A 10 -1.85 5.08 -7.89
N ALA A 11 -1.45 5.06 -6.62
CA ALA A 11 -1.92 4.08 -5.66
C ALA A 11 -3.45 4.17 -5.45
N GLU A 12 -4.01 5.38 -5.42
CA GLU A 12 -5.46 5.58 -5.31
C GLU A 12 -6.21 5.08 -6.55
N VAL A 13 -5.69 5.38 -7.75
CA VAL A 13 -6.28 4.90 -9.00
C VAL A 13 -6.25 3.37 -9.05
N LEU A 14 -5.11 2.75 -8.71
CA LEU A 14 -4.98 1.29 -8.65
C LEU A 14 -5.91 0.65 -7.61
N HIS A 15 -6.11 1.30 -6.46
CA HIS A 15 -7.07 0.86 -5.46
C HIS A 15 -8.50 0.86 -6.00
N ARG A 16 -8.93 1.95 -6.65
CA ARG A 16 -10.26 2.06 -7.25
C ARG A 16 -10.48 1.05 -8.37
N MET A 17 -9.51 0.89 -9.27
CA MET A 17 -9.57 -0.10 -10.35
C MET A 17 -9.63 -1.54 -9.82
N SER A 18 -8.90 -1.85 -8.74
CA SER A 18 -8.95 -3.16 -8.07
C SER A 18 -10.25 -3.40 -7.32
N ASN A 19 -10.94 -2.34 -6.90
CA ASN A 19 -12.20 -2.36 -6.15
C ASN A 19 -13.38 -1.82 -6.98
N TRP A 20 -13.39 -2.15 -8.28
CA TRP A 20 -14.36 -1.66 -9.25
C TRP A 20 -15.81 -1.79 -8.76
N GLY A 21 -16.21 -2.91 -8.13
CA GLY A 21 -17.58 -3.09 -7.63
C GLY A 21 -18.05 -2.11 -6.55
N VAL A 22 -17.14 -1.39 -5.89
CA VAL A 22 -17.44 -0.41 -4.83
C VAL A 22 -17.41 1.03 -5.36
N TYR A 23 -16.48 1.33 -6.28
CA TYR A 23 -16.26 2.68 -6.79
C TYR A 23 -16.87 2.93 -8.17
N SER A 24 -17.31 1.89 -8.86
CA SER A 24 -17.89 2.02 -10.19
C SER A 24 -19.21 2.76 -10.10
N THR A 25 -19.23 3.96 -10.68
CA THR A 25 -20.45 4.72 -10.98
C THR A 25 -21.00 4.35 -12.37
N PHE A 26 -20.49 3.28 -12.97
CA PHE A 26 -20.80 2.85 -14.32
C PHE A 26 -22.22 2.31 -14.40
N ASP A 27 -23.12 3.11 -14.95
CA ASP A 27 -24.54 2.79 -15.16
C ASP A 27 -24.80 1.99 -16.44
N GLY A 28 -23.75 1.54 -17.13
CA GLY A 28 -23.86 0.80 -18.38
C GLY A 28 -24.14 1.66 -19.62
N SER A 29 -24.00 3.00 -19.54
CA SER A 29 -24.11 3.90 -20.72
C SER A 29 -22.89 3.86 -21.67
N TYR A 30 -22.45 2.65 -22.03
CA TYR A 30 -21.65 2.20 -23.20
C TYR A 30 -20.39 3.01 -23.64
N ASP A 31 -19.21 2.38 -23.49
CA ASP A 31 -17.88 2.69 -24.07
C ASP A 31 -17.44 1.62 -25.09
N PRO A 32 -17.19 1.97 -26.36
CA PRO A 32 -16.52 1.05 -27.29
C PRO A 32 -15.54 1.75 -28.24
N ARG A 33 -14.56 2.50 -27.70
CA ARG A 33 -13.46 3.28 -28.34
C ARG A 33 -13.68 4.80 -28.19
N THR A 34 -13.32 5.53 -27.12
CA THR A 34 -13.26 7.02 -27.26
C THR A 34 -11.92 7.49 -27.78
N ILE A 35 -11.90 8.41 -28.75
CA ILE A 35 -13.00 9.29 -29.22
C ILE A 35 -14.10 8.49 -30.01
N GLY A 36 -15.35 8.33 -29.47
CA GLY A 36 -16.32 7.24 -29.82
C GLY A 36 -16.85 6.24 -28.71
N GLY A 37 -16.39 6.28 -27.46
CA GLY A 37 -16.86 5.54 -26.26
C GLY A 37 -16.06 5.90 -24.98
N LYS A 38 -16.60 6.70 -24.06
CA LYS A 38 -15.82 7.57 -23.12
C LYS A 38 -14.80 6.81 -22.25
N LEU A 39 -13.55 7.29 -22.20
CA LEU A 39 -12.49 6.79 -21.30
C LEU A 39 -13.04 6.77 -19.89
N ASP A 40 -12.80 5.68 -19.20
CA ASP A 40 -13.16 5.58 -17.80
C ASP A 40 -12.46 6.71 -17.00
N PRO A 41 -13.12 7.32 -15.99
CA PRO A 41 -12.51 8.38 -15.19
C PRO A 41 -11.15 8.00 -14.60
N ASP A 42 -10.90 6.73 -14.27
CA ASP A 42 -9.62 6.26 -13.76
C ASP A 42 -8.58 6.07 -14.87
N GLU A 43 -8.96 5.64 -16.07
CA GLU A 43 -8.07 5.65 -17.24
C GLU A 43 -7.62 7.07 -17.60
N LEU A 44 -8.54 8.04 -17.54
CA LEU A 44 -8.21 9.45 -17.73
C LEU A 44 -7.26 9.97 -16.64
N ARG A 45 -7.39 9.49 -15.40
CA ARG A 45 -6.46 9.81 -14.31
C ARG A 45 -5.08 9.21 -14.56
N LEU A 46 -4.98 7.96 -15.00
CA LEU A 46 -3.69 7.36 -15.40
C LEU A 46 -3.01 8.15 -16.51
N ALA A 47 -3.75 8.52 -17.56
CA ALA A 47 -3.21 9.34 -18.65
C ALA A 47 -2.70 10.71 -18.17
N LYS A 48 -3.36 11.33 -17.18
CA LYS A 48 -2.89 12.56 -16.56
C LYS A 48 -1.59 12.33 -15.78
N LEU A 49 -1.49 11.25 -15.00
CA LEU A 49 -0.30 10.90 -14.23
C LEU A 49 0.91 10.67 -15.15
N GLU A 50 0.71 10.00 -16.29
CA GLU A 50 1.73 9.88 -17.34
C GLU A 50 2.18 11.24 -17.91
N GLY A 51 1.22 12.16 -18.13
CA GLY A 51 1.54 13.53 -18.51
C GLY A 51 2.39 14.26 -17.46
N MET A 52 2.13 14.03 -16.18
CA MET A 52 2.85 14.65 -15.06
C MET A 52 4.28 14.12 -14.95
N LYS A 53 4.50 12.81 -15.10
CA LYS A 53 5.85 12.21 -15.15
C LYS A 53 6.69 12.85 -16.24
N ARG A 54 6.11 12.98 -17.44
CA ARG A 54 6.79 13.62 -18.58
C ARG A 54 7.13 15.07 -18.32
N GLU A 55 6.23 15.83 -17.71
CA GLU A 55 6.48 17.24 -17.40
C GLU A 55 7.58 17.40 -16.33
N LEU A 56 7.56 16.57 -15.29
CA LEU A 56 8.62 16.54 -14.27
C LEU A 56 9.98 16.19 -14.90
N ALA A 57 10.00 15.20 -15.79
CA ALA A 57 11.20 14.82 -16.53
C ALA A 57 11.71 15.94 -17.43
N ARG A 58 10.84 16.69 -18.11
CA ARG A 58 11.24 17.87 -18.91
C ARG A 58 11.88 18.95 -18.05
N LEU A 59 11.29 19.26 -16.90
CA LEU A 59 11.81 20.27 -15.98
C LEU A 59 13.22 19.89 -15.49
N ARG A 60 13.41 18.65 -15.04
CA ARG A 60 14.70 18.13 -14.58
C ARG A 60 15.75 18.04 -15.70
N ALA A 61 15.35 17.60 -16.89
CA ALA A 61 16.23 17.54 -18.06
C ALA A 61 16.73 18.92 -18.47
N ARG A 62 15.84 19.94 -18.45
CA ARG A 62 16.19 21.33 -18.73
C ARG A 62 17.14 21.91 -17.69
N ASP A 63 16.87 21.69 -16.41
CA ASP A 63 17.68 22.23 -15.31
C ASP A 63 19.08 21.62 -15.26
N GLY A 64 19.18 20.31 -15.52
CA GLY A 64 20.46 19.58 -15.54
C GLY A 64 21.18 19.56 -16.89
N ASN A 65 20.59 20.14 -17.95
CA ASN A 65 21.06 19.98 -19.34
C ASN A 65 21.31 18.49 -19.71
N ARG A 66 20.37 17.62 -19.34
CA ARG A 66 20.43 16.16 -19.50
C ARG A 66 19.49 15.71 -20.62
N GLU A 67 19.75 14.53 -21.17
CA GLU A 67 18.87 13.92 -22.18
C GLU A 67 17.50 13.58 -21.56
N PHE A 68 16.42 14.04 -22.22
CA PHE A 68 15.04 13.87 -21.71
C PHE A 68 14.68 12.41 -21.45
N ASP A 69 14.97 11.50 -22.38
CA ASP A 69 14.59 10.09 -22.26
C ASP A 69 15.30 9.38 -21.09
N VAL A 70 16.52 9.81 -20.74
CA VAL A 70 17.23 9.31 -19.57
C VAL A 70 16.53 9.77 -18.30
N VAL A 71 16.21 11.07 -18.20
CA VAL A 71 15.53 11.63 -17.03
C VAL A 71 14.11 11.09 -16.89
N LEU A 72 13.40 10.84 -18.00
CA LEU A 72 12.08 10.23 -17.96
C LEU A 72 12.11 8.85 -17.30
N ARG A 73 13.07 7.99 -17.69
CA ARG A 73 13.25 6.67 -17.06
C ARG A 73 13.58 6.78 -15.57
N GLU A 74 14.39 7.77 -15.17
CA GLU A 74 14.71 8.02 -13.76
C GLU A 74 13.47 8.42 -12.96
N VAL A 75 12.66 9.35 -13.47
CA VAL A 75 11.41 9.77 -12.84
C VAL A 75 10.44 8.59 -12.75
N GLU A 76 10.27 7.82 -13.83
CA GLU A 76 9.42 6.62 -13.84
C GLU A 76 9.88 5.59 -12.79
N PHE A 77 11.19 5.37 -12.67
CA PHE A 77 11.75 4.46 -11.68
C PHE A 77 11.55 4.95 -10.24
N GLU A 78 11.76 6.24 -9.97
CA GLU A 78 11.55 6.85 -8.66
C GLU A 78 10.07 6.77 -8.24
N VAL A 79 9.14 7.11 -9.15
CA VAL A 79 7.69 6.94 -8.92
C VAL A 79 7.36 5.49 -8.61
N MET A 80 7.88 4.54 -9.38
CA MET A 80 7.64 3.10 -9.16
C MET A 80 8.14 2.63 -7.79
N ILE A 81 9.30 3.11 -7.31
CA ILE A 81 9.81 2.81 -5.97
C ILE A 81 8.83 3.34 -4.91
N GLN A 82 8.42 4.61 -5.01
CA GLN A 82 7.50 5.21 -4.05
C GLN A 82 6.15 4.47 -4.05
N LEU A 83 5.63 4.14 -5.23
CA LEU A 83 4.41 3.36 -5.39
C LEU A 83 4.54 1.98 -4.73
N GLY A 84 5.65 1.28 -4.96
CA GLY A 84 5.93 0.01 -4.31
C GLY A 84 5.93 0.10 -2.78
N MET A 85 6.51 1.16 -2.22
CA MET A 85 6.48 1.41 -0.76
C MET A 85 5.08 1.72 -0.23
N ILE A 86 4.29 2.51 -0.96
CA ILE A 86 2.90 2.84 -0.59
C ILE A 86 2.05 1.55 -0.62
N LEU A 87 2.13 0.79 -1.69
CA LEU A 87 1.37 -0.43 -1.85
C LEU A 87 1.82 -1.49 -0.85
N ALA A 88 3.10 -1.63 -0.52
CA ALA A 88 3.58 -2.56 0.51
C ALA A 88 2.92 -2.33 1.88
N LYS A 89 2.56 -1.08 2.24
CA LYS A 89 1.82 -0.78 3.47
C LYS A 89 0.38 -1.28 3.44
N SER A 90 -0.21 -1.37 2.25
CA SER A 90 -1.58 -1.89 2.03
C SER A 90 -1.64 -3.39 1.75
N ILE A 91 -0.53 -3.98 1.26
CA ILE A 91 -0.44 -5.35 0.75
C ILE A 91 -0.19 -6.38 1.85
N ASP A 92 0.10 -6.02 3.10
CA ASP A 92 0.23 -7.03 4.15
C ASP A 92 -1.08 -7.18 4.98
N PRO A 93 -2.02 -8.05 4.57
CA PRO A 93 -3.20 -8.37 5.37
C PRO A 93 -2.84 -8.95 6.74
N VAL A 94 -1.63 -9.49 6.91
CA VAL A 94 -1.10 -9.89 8.23
C VAL A 94 -0.92 -8.67 9.13
N LEU A 95 -0.48 -7.53 8.59
CA LEU A 95 -0.37 -6.30 9.37
C LEU A 95 -1.73 -5.64 9.63
N LYS A 96 -2.71 -5.78 8.72
CA LYS A 96 -4.04 -5.15 8.88
C LYS A 96 -4.73 -5.56 10.19
N GLY A 97 -4.65 -6.83 10.59
CA GLY A 97 -5.26 -7.31 11.83
C GLY A 97 -4.35 -7.23 13.08
N LEU A 98 -3.17 -6.62 12.99
CA LEU A 98 -2.26 -6.45 14.13
C LEU A 98 -2.26 -5.00 14.63
N LYS A 99 -2.78 -4.80 15.85
CA LYS A 99 -2.79 -3.49 16.51
C LYS A 99 -1.38 -3.13 17.00
N LYS A 100 -0.92 -1.91 16.72
CA LYS A 100 0.31 -1.38 17.34
C LYS A 100 0.04 -1.14 18.82
N VAL A 101 0.91 -1.62 19.68
CA VAL A 101 0.81 -1.46 21.13
C VAL A 101 2.16 -1.06 21.71
N LYS A 102 2.14 -0.31 22.82
CA LYS A 102 3.32 -0.12 23.64
C LYS A 102 3.53 -1.37 24.49
N ILE A 103 4.77 -1.82 24.56
CA ILE A 103 5.17 -2.92 25.42
C ILE A 103 5.38 -2.40 26.84
N GLU A 104 4.81 -3.12 27.80
CA GLU A 104 4.99 -2.88 29.23
C GLU A 104 6.21 -3.65 29.77
N GLU A 105 6.72 -3.24 30.93
CA GLU A 105 7.87 -3.91 31.54
C GLU A 105 7.56 -5.38 31.86
N GLY A 106 8.44 -6.29 31.45
CA GLY A 106 8.33 -7.72 31.73
C GLY A 106 7.46 -8.53 30.76
N GLU A 107 7.03 -7.96 29.63
CA GLU A 107 6.33 -8.75 28.60
C GLU A 107 7.31 -9.60 27.77
N VAL A 108 6.99 -10.87 27.58
CA VAL A 108 7.83 -11.83 26.83
C VAL A 108 7.17 -12.18 25.51
N CYS A 109 7.95 -12.16 24.43
CA CYS A 109 7.47 -12.52 23.11
C CYS A 109 7.25 -14.04 23.02
N GLY A 110 6.01 -14.48 22.82
CA GLY A 110 5.67 -15.92 22.69
C GLY A 110 6.21 -16.64 21.45
N VAL A 111 7.00 -15.96 20.59
CA VAL A 111 7.62 -16.54 19.39
C VAL A 111 9.12 -16.77 19.59
N CYS A 112 9.88 -15.74 19.97
CA CYS A 112 11.32 -15.88 20.24
C CYS A 112 11.65 -16.21 21.70
N GLN A 113 10.67 -16.12 22.61
CA GLN A 113 10.84 -16.34 24.06
C GLN A 113 11.78 -15.34 24.75
N GLU A 114 12.04 -14.20 24.11
CA GLU A 114 12.85 -13.10 24.66
C GLU A 114 11.93 -12.03 25.28
N GLU A 115 12.45 -11.32 26.28
CA GLU A 115 11.82 -10.13 26.84
C GLU A 115 11.71 -9.06 25.76
N MET A 116 10.55 -8.42 25.70
CA MET A 116 10.30 -7.29 24.80
C MET A 116 10.74 -6.00 25.49
N GLU A 117 11.45 -5.14 24.77
CA GLU A 117 11.95 -3.89 25.35
C GLU A 117 10.81 -2.94 25.75
N MET A 118 10.89 -2.42 26.98
CA MET A 118 9.89 -1.48 27.50
C MET A 118 9.90 -0.20 26.65
N GLY A 119 8.73 0.22 26.19
CA GLY A 119 8.57 1.42 25.36
C GLY A 119 8.74 1.18 23.86
N ASP A 120 9.08 -0.03 23.45
CA ASP A 120 9.27 -0.40 22.05
C ASP A 120 7.92 -0.68 21.34
N GLU A 121 7.89 -0.59 20.00
CA GLU A 121 6.66 -0.81 19.21
C GLU A 121 6.36 -2.30 19.02
N GLY A 122 5.46 -2.84 19.86
CA GLY A 122 4.93 -4.19 19.74
C GLY A 122 3.71 -4.32 18.81
N ARG A 123 3.32 -5.57 18.54
CA ARG A 123 2.10 -5.90 17.80
C ARG A 123 1.20 -6.81 18.64
N ALA A 124 -0.05 -6.43 18.80
CA ALA A 124 -1.09 -7.21 19.46
C ALA A 124 -2.07 -7.82 18.46
N MET A 125 -2.40 -9.08 18.65
CA MET A 125 -3.50 -9.75 17.94
C MET A 125 -4.87 -9.37 18.55
N GLU A 126 -5.96 -9.73 17.88
CA GLU A 126 -7.34 -9.57 18.40
C GLU A 126 -7.58 -10.33 19.71
N CYS A 127 -6.88 -11.45 19.90
CA CYS A 127 -6.87 -12.20 21.17
C CYS A 127 -6.01 -11.54 22.26
N MET A 128 -5.56 -10.30 22.06
CA MET A 128 -4.79 -9.46 23.00
C MET A 128 -3.36 -9.91 23.32
N HIS A 129 -2.90 -11.05 22.78
CA HIS A 129 -1.50 -11.45 22.89
C HIS A 129 -0.58 -10.53 22.09
N LYS A 130 0.57 -10.19 22.70
CA LYS A 130 1.55 -9.24 22.18
C LYS A 130 2.84 -9.95 21.78
N PHE A 131 3.51 -9.41 20.76
CA PHE A 131 4.75 -9.95 20.19
C PHE A 131 5.59 -8.82 19.61
N HIS A 132 6.89 -9.08 19.41
CA HIS A 132 7.69 -8.27 18.50
C HIS A 132 7.04 -8.24 17.11
N GLY A 133 7.01 -7.05 16.49
CA GLY A 133 6.38 -6.88 15.18
C GLY A 133 6.97 -7.81 14.12
N PHE A 134 8.29 -7.98 14.10
CA PHE A 134 8.95 -8.91 13.18
C PHE A 134 8.55 -10.36 13.44
N CYS A 135 8.55 -10.80 14.71
CA CYS A 135 8.29 -12.20 15.07
C CYS A 135 6.88 -12.64 14.67
N ILE A 136 5.85 -11.85 14.97
CA ILE A 136 4.47 -12.23 14.66
C ILE A 136 4.19 -12.20 13.16
N VAL A 137 4.80 -11.28 12.41
CA VAL A 137 4.69 -11.23 10.95
C VAL A 137 5.27 -12.49 10.32
N GLN A 138 6.47 -12.94 10.76
CA GLN A 138 7.07 -14.16 10.24
C GLN A 138 6.25 -15.41 10.58
N TRP A 139 5.68 -15.47 11.79
CA TRP A 139 4.81 -16.57 12.18
C TRP A 139 3.55 -16.65 11.31
N LEU A 140 2.87 -15.51 11.13
CA LEU A 140 1.60 -15.44 10.40
C LEU A 140 1.74 -15.67 8.89
N LYS A 141 2.93 -15.50 8.33
CA LYS A 141 3.25 -15.96 6.95
C LYS A 141 3.17 -17.48 6.80
N MET A 142 3.42 -18.24 7.88
CA MET A 142 3.37 -19.70 7.87
C MET A 142 2.05 -20.26 8.43
N LYS A 143 1.53 -19.65 9.50
CA LYS A 143 0.35 -20.11 10.23
C LYS A 143 -0.51 -18.93 10.61
N LYS A 144 -1.77 -18.87 10.16
CA LYS A 144 -2.71 -17.77 10.46
C LYS A 144 -3.30 -17.81 11.88
N THR A 145 -2.58 -18.35 12.86
CA THR A 145 -3.06 -18.54 14.22
C THR A 145 -2.11 -17.93 15.25
N CYS A 146 -2.66 -17.47 16.37
CA CYS A 146 -1.88 -16.98 17.49
C CYS A 146 -0.92 -18.06 18.02
N PRO A 147 0.40 -17.77 18.19
CA PRO A 147 1.36 -18.70 18.76
C PRO A 147 0.99 -19.23 20.15
N LEU A 148 0.28 -18.42 20.95
CA LEU A 148 -0.02 -18.72 22.36
C LEU A 148 -1.36 -19.44 22.52
N CYS A 149 -2.44 -18.94 21.92
CA CYS A 149 -3.79 -19.48 22.13
C CYS A 149 -4.42 -20.14 20.89
N ARG A 150 -3.72 -20.16 19.76
CA ARG A 150 -4.20 -20.69 18.47
C ARG A 150 -5.44 -20.00 17.90
N TYR A 151 -5.85 -18.86 18.44
CA TYR A 151 -6.90 -18.02 17.85
C TYR A 151 -6.58 -17.72 16.38
N GLU A 152 -7.53 -17.97 15.48
CA GLU A 152 -7.36 -17.77 14.06
C GLU A 152 -7.58 -16.30 13.70
N MET A 153 -6.68 -15.75 12.88
CA MET A 153 -6.74 -14.35 12.48
C MET A 153 -7.85 -14.15 11.45
N HIS A 154 -8.99 -13.60 11.88
CA HIS A 154 -10.06 -13.21 10.99
C HIS A 154 -9.76 -11.81 10.44
N ILE A 155 -9.38 -11.73 9.16
CA ILE A 155 -9.29 -10.43 8.49
C ILE A 155 -10.73 -9.95 8.33
N HIS A 156 -11.21 -9.13 9.27
CA HIS A 156 -12.48 -8.45 9.11
C HIS A 156 -12.41 -7.65 7.80
N GLN A 157 -13.15 -8.12 6.79
CA GLN A 157 -13.53 -7.31 5.65
C GLN A 157 -14.50 -6.28 6.23
N ASP A 158 -14.04 -5.04 6.36
CA ASP A 158 -14.89 -3.92 6.75
C ASP A 158 -15.99 -3.78 5.69
N THR A 159 -17.07 -4.51 5.91
CA THR A 159 -18.35 -4.43 5.19
C THR A 159 -19.26 -3.60 6.08
N SER A 160 -18.89 -2.33 6.27
CA SER A 160 -19.78 -1.35 6.90
C SER A 160 -20.54 -0.62 5.79
N PHE A 161 -21.83 -0.97 5.73
CA PHE A 161 -22.89 -0.53 4.84
C PHE A 161 -23.06 0.99 4.73
#